data_AF-A0A7Y6CDY1-F1
#
_entry.id   AF-A0A7Y6CDY1-F1
#
_cell.length_a   1.000
_cell.length_b   1.000
_cell.length_c   1.000
_cell.angle_alpha   90.00
_cell.angle_beta   90.00
_cell.angle_gamma   90.00
#
_symmetry.space_group_name_H-M   'P 1'
#
loop_
_entity.id
_entity.type
_entity.pdbx_description
1 polymer ?
#
loop_
_entity_poly.entity_id
_entity_poly.type
_entity_poly.pdbx_seq_one_letter_code
_entity_poly.pdbx_strand_id
1 'polypeptide(L)' 'MAEINGTEHTAEMVAGDQSQFDILVDDALVFSKQRAGRWPELSEILSALP' A
#
# COMPACT_ATOMS: atom_id res chain seq x y z
N MET A 1 8.30 -11.68 8.82
CA MET A 1 6.94 -11.81 8.26
C MET A 1 6.06 -10.84 9.02
N ALA A 2 5.43 -9.89 8.33
CA ALA A 2 4.46 -8.99 8.95
C ALA A 2 3.07 -9.48 8.53
N GLU A 3 2.25 -9.85 9.51
CA GLU A 3 0.88 -10.33 9.30
C GLU A 3 -0.08 -9.15 9.38
N ILE A 4 -0.84 -8.89 8.32
CA ILE A 4 -1.91 -7.89 8.31
C ILE A 4 -3.23 -8.63 8.61
N ASN A 5 -3.72 -8.52 9.84
CA ASN A 5 -5.14 -8.70 10.22
C ASN A 5 -5.88 -9.98 9.75
N GLY A 6 -5.25 -11.16 9.75
CA GLY A 6 -5.96 -12.43 9.61
C GLY A 6 -6.66 -12.67 8.26
N THR A 7 -6.25 -11.94 7.23
CA THR A 7 -6.60 -12.19 5.83
C THR A 7 -5.44 -12.92 5.15
N GLU A 8 -5.71 -13.68 4.07
CA GLU A 8 -4.68 -14.41 3.30
C GLU A 8 -3.78 -13.48 2.46
N HIS A 9 -3.65 -12.20 2.83
CA HIS A 9 -2.82 -11.23 2.13
C HIS A 9 -1.42 -11.18 2.75
N THR A 10 -0.41 -11.33 1.90
CA THR A 10 0.99 -11.09 2.26
C THR A 10 1.37 -9.66 1.90
N ALA A 11 2.14 -9.00 2.76
CA ALA A 11 2.70 -7.68 2.50
C ALA A 11 4.21 -7.68 2.72
N GLU A 12 4.92 -6.94 1.87
CA GLU A 12 6.34 -6.67 2.02
C GLU A 12 6.65 -5.19 1.82
N MET A 13 7.76 -4.73 2.39
CA MET A 13 8.26 -3.38 2.17
C MET A 13 9.46 -3.45 1.23
N VAL A 14 9.35 -2.74 0.12
CA VAL A 14 10.44 -2.57 -0.84
C VAL A 14 11.00 -1.16 -0.71
N ALA A 15 12.32 -1.03 -0.74
CA ALA A 15 12.96 0.28 -0.71
C ALA A 15 12.63 1.06 -2.00
N GLY A 16 12.07 2.25 -1.82
CA GLY A 16 11.84 3.22 -2.90
C GLY A 16 12.77 4.43 -2.81
N ASP A 17 12.49 5.42 -3.64
CA ASP A 17 13.16 6.72 -3.65
C ASP A 17 12.81 7.57 -2.43
N GLN A 18 13.51 8.70 -2.27
CA GLN A 18 13.32 9.62 -1.15
C GLN A 18 11.85 10.05 -1.02
N SER A 19 11.30 9.87 0.18
CA SER A 19 9.91 10.22 0.52
C SER A 19 8.85 9.49 -0.31
N GLN A 20 9.24 8.46 -1.08
CA GLN A 20 8.30 7.60 -1.80
C GLN A 20 7.50 6.76 -0.81
N PHE A 21 6.19 6.67 -1.09
CA PHE A 21 5.31 5.76 -0.42
C PHE A 21 4.20 5.40 -1.40
N ASP A 22 4.39 4.26 -2.05
CA ASP A 22 3.46 3.72 -3.03
C ASP A 22 2.96 2.39 -2.49
N ILE A 23 1.66 2.16 -2.62
CA ILE A 23 1.03 0.89 -2.28
C ILE A 23 0.62 0.23 -3.59
N LEU A 24 1.06 -1.00 -3.78
CA LEU A 24 0.68 -1.85 -4.89
C LEU A 24 -0.10 -3.05 -4.35
N VAL A 25 -1.12 -3.47 -5.09
CA VAL A 25 -1.91 -4.68 -4.84
C VAL A 25 -1.93 -5.45 -6.14
N ASP A 26 -1.42 -6.69 -6.13
CA ASP A 26 -1.30 -7.52 -7.34
C ASP A 26 -0.68 -6.76 -8.53
N ASP A 27 0.47 -6.12 -8.28
CA ASP A 27 1.21 -5.26 -9.22
C ASP A 27 0.47 -4.00 -9.72
N ALA A 28 -0.74 -3.74 -9.24
CA ALA A 28 -1.50 -2.53 -9.56
C ALA A 28 -1.25 -1.43 -8.51
N LEU A 29 -0.87 -0.24 -8.98
CA LEU A 29 -0.71 0.94 -8.13
C LEU A 29 -2.08 1.39 -7.59
N VAL A 30 -2.32 1.19 -6.30
CA VAL A 30 -3.56 1.61 -5.62
C VAL A 30 -3.42 2.97 -4.94
N PHE A 31 -2.21 3.32 -4.50
CA PHE A 31 -1.93 4.63 -3.90
C PHE A 31 -0.50 5.08 -4.18
N SER A 32 -0.30 6.39 -4.35
CA SER A 32 1.03 7.01 -4.38
C SER A 32 1.01 8.33 -3.63
N LYS A 33 1.82 8.43 -2.58
CA LYS A 33 1.97 9.65 -1.78
C LYS A 33 2.48 10.82 -2.60
N GLN A 34 3.41 10.58 -3.52
CA GLN A 34 3.98 11.64 -4.36
C GLN A 34 2.93 12.24 -5.30
N ARG A 35 1.98 11.42 -5.79
CA ARG A 35 0.87 11.88 -6.64
C ARG A 35 -0.26 12.52 -5.83
N ALA A 36 -0.62 11.93 -4.70
CA ALA A 36 -1.73 12.39 -3.87
C ALA A 36 -1.38 13.62 -3.01
N GLY A 37 -0.09 13.83 -2.70
CA GLY A 37 0.36 14.89 -1.79
C GLY A 37 -0.06 14.69 -0.33
N ARG A 38 -0.55 13.49 0.02
CA ARG A 38 -0.98 13.11 1.38
C ARG A 38 -0.63 11.65 1.68
N TRP A 39 -0.82 11.25 2.93
CA TRP A 39 -0.82 9.84 3.32
C TRP A 39 -2.15 9.16 2.95
N PRO A 40 -2.15 7.84 2.73
CA PRO A 40 -3.39 7.12 2.45
C PRO A 40 -4.24 7.01 3.71
N GLU A 41 -5.56 6.92 3.50
CA GLU A 41 -6.49 6.52 4.55
C GLU A 41 -6.55 5.00 4.62
N LEU A 42 -6.72 4.43 5.81
CA LEU A 42 -6.77 2.97 5.96
C LEU A 42 -7.91 2.36 5.14
N SER A 43 -9.09 2.99 5.16
CA SER A 43 -10.27 2.52 4.42
C SER A 43 -10.08 2.53 2.91
N GLU A 44 -9.35 3.51 2.37
CA GLU A 44 -9.01 3.59 0.93
C GLU A 44 -8.21 2.37 0.49
N ILE A 45 -7.22 1.97 1.29
CA ILE A 45 -6.39 0.81 0.97
C ILE A 45 -7.19 -0.47 1.11
N LEU A 46 -7.96 -0.62 2.19
CA LEU A 46 -8.77 -1.82 2.42
C LEU A 46 -9.85 -2.02 1.35
N SER A 47 -10.45 -0.95 0.82
CA SER A 47 -11.42 -1.03 -0.28
C SER A 47 -10.80 -1.37 -1.63
N ALA A 48 -9.48 -1.30 -1.76
CA ALA A 48 -8.76 -1.66 -2.98
C ALA A 48 -8.20 -3.10 -2.96
N LEU A 49 -8.37 -3.83 -1.85
CA LEU A 49 -7.99 -5.23 -1.76
C LEU A 49 -9.06 -6.14 -2.38
N PRO A 50 -8.67 -7.20 -3.10
CA PRO A 50 -9.59 -8.19 -3.67
C PRO A 50 -10.23 -9.11 -2.62
#